data_AF-A0AAW2NQ23-F1
#
_entry.id   AF-A0AAW2NQ23-F1
#
_cell.length_a   1.000
_cell.length_b   1.000
_cell.length_c   1.000
_cell.angle_alpha   90.00
_cell.angle_beta   90.00
_cell.angle_gamma   90.00
#
_symmetry.space_group_name_H-M   'P 1'
#
loop_
_entity.id
_entity.type
_entity.pdbx_description
1 polymer ?
#
loop_
_entity_poly.entity_id
_entity_poly.type
_entity_poly.pdbx_seq_one_letter_code
_entity_poly.pdbx_strand_id
1 'polypeptide(L)'
;MANQSSSHPILCASFNQDNSCFVIGTRDGFKIFDCETGKLLHERVIGAFIIIEMLYRTSLLAIVGAGEQPSLSPRRLCLFNTIKGTALRELNFLTSIVGVRVSRERLIVLLQEQTYIYDVNSLEIKRVIDTVPNLKGLSAFSASTDNPYLALPASTMKGSVLVYNVIDLQSHCEIHAHRSPLAAMAFSSNGMYIATASEQGTIIRVHLISEATKSYSFRRGTYPSTIFSLSFGPSADLPDILLATSSSGSVHIFSLGFDLNERTRKSNSFLGSIMPGSVGDALDPAQHLVFHNAFAAGVKSNAVVRKTEKASGTSMADPVALRATVSVITLSGYFQVYSFRINHKHEATWTLEHEVNLLTAVAEQ
;
A
#
# COMPACT_ATOMS: atom_id res chain seq x y z
N MET A 1 3.37 17.89 -25.10
CA MET A 1 3.90 16.52 -25.29
C MET A 1 2.74 15.57 -25.09
N ALA A 2 2.50 14.69 -26.06
CA ALA A 2 1.26 13.96 -26.22
C ALA A 2 0.95 13.02 -25.04
N ASN A 3 -0.32 13.06 -24.61
CA ASN A 3 -0.98 12.18 -23.66
C ASN A 3 -0.61 10.71 -23.94
N GLN A 4 0.13 10.06 -23.05
CA GLN A 4 0.06 8.60 -22.93
C GLN A 4 -1.30 8.29 -22.29
N SER A 5 -2.36 8.23 -23.11
CA SER A 5 -3.63 7.66 -22.67
C SER A 5 -3.35 6.22 -22.28
N SER A 6 -3.30 5.92 -20.99
CA SER A 6 -3.19 4.54 -20.54
C SER A 6 -4.36 3.75 -21.12
N SER A 7 -4.06 2.78 -21.98
CA SER A 7 -5.03 1.90 -22.67
C SER A 7 -5.69 0.88 -21.75
N HIS A 8 -5.52 1.02 -20.43
CA HIS A 8 -6.04 0.09 -19.45
C HIS A 8 -7.52 0.37 -19.16
N PRO A 9 -8.35 -0.67 -19.03
CA PRO A 9 -9.78 -0.53 -18.76
C PRO A 9 -10.08 -0.01 -17.35
N ILE A 10 -9.18 -0.25 -16.39
CA ILE A 10 -9.27 0.26 -15.02
C ILE A 10 -8.41 1.53 -14.88
N LEU A 11 -9.03 2.60 -14.39
CA LEU A 11 -8.40 3.90 -14.14
C LEU A 11 -7.75 3.97 -12.75
N CYS A 12 -8.40 3.39 -11.74
CA CYS A 12 -7.90 3.31 -10.38
C CYS A 12 -8.36 2.04 -9.67
N ALA A 13 -7.55 1.54 -8.73
CA ALA A 13 -7.90 0.40 -7.89
C ALA A 13 -7.30 0.58 -6.49
N SER A 14 -8.13 0.37 -5.45
CA SER A 14 -7.71 0.49 -4.05
C SER A 14 -8.33 -0.61 -3.19
N PHE A 15 -7.55 -1.15 -2.26
CA PHE A 15 -8.06 -1.98 -1.18
C PHE A 15 -8.55 -1.08 -0.05
N ASN A 16 -9.57 -1.53 0.68
CA ASN A 16 -9.94 -0.85 1.92
C ASN A 16 -8.89 -1.12 3.03
N GLN A 17 -9.01 -0.39 4.14
CA GLN A 17 -8.00 -0.29 5.20
C GLN A 17 -7.68 -1.63 5.88
N ASP A 18 -8.63 -2.57 5.90
CA ASP A 18 -8.47 -3.91 6.48
C ASP A 18 -8.28 -5.00 5.41
N ASN A 19 -8.06 -4.63 4.15
CA ASN A 19 -7.87 -5.52 3.00
C ASN A 19 -8.99 -6.56 2.83
N SER A 20 -10.20 -6.24 3.30
CA SER A 20 -11.36 -7.12 3.25
C SER A 20 -12.19 -6.89 1.99
N CYS A 21 -12.16 -5.69 1.42
CA CYS A 21 -12.81 -5.33 0.16
C CYS A 21 -11.85 -4.53 -0.71
N PHE A 22 -12.19 -4.43 -2.00
CA PHE A 22 -11.51 -3.52 -2.90
C PHE A 22 -12.50 -2.86 -3.84
N VAL A 23 -12.06 -1.74 -4.41
CA VAL A 23 -12.83 -0.98 -5.36
C VAL A 23 -11.99 -0.71 -6.60
N ILE A 24 -12.65 -0.74 -7.75
CA ILE A 24 -12.07 -0.33 -9.04
C ILE A 24 -12.92 0.76 -9.65
N GLY A 25 -12.25 1.72 -10.30
CA GLY A 25 -12.88 2.73 -11.15
C GLY A 25 -12.56 2.46 -12.62
N THR A 26 -13.57 2.53 -13.48
CA THR A 26 -13.46 2.45 -14.93
C THR A 26 -13.91 3.77 -15.54
N ARG A 27 -13.96 3.85 -16.88
CA ARG A 27 -14.58 5.01 -17.56
C ARG A 27 -16.10 5.07 -17.39
N ASP A 28 -16.73 3.94 -17.14
CA ASP A 28 -18.18 3.83 -17.07
C ASP A 28 -18.70 4.00 -15.64
N GLY A 29 -17.87 3.76 -14.63
CA GLY A 29 -18.30 3.82 -13.24
C GLY A 29 -17.32 3.20 -12.27
N PHE A 30 -17.85 2.57 -11.23
CA PHE A 30 -17.05 1.84 -10.25
C PHE A 30 -17.72 0.56 -9.77
N LYS A 31 -16.89 -0.38 -9.32
CA LYS A 31 -17.30 -1.69 -8.80
C LYS A 31 -16.58 -1.99 -7.49
N ILE A 32 -17.31 -2.46 -6.48
CA ILE A 32 -16.80 -2.88 -5.17
C ILE A 32 -16.90 -4.40 -5.09
N PHE A 33 -15.84 -5.05 -4.62
CA PHE A 33 -15.73 -6.49 -4.52
C PHE A 33 -15.31 -6.93 -3.12
N ASP A 34 -15.70 -8.15 -2.77
CA ASP A 34 -15.22 -8.85 -1.59
C ASP A 34 -13.88 -9.55 -1.87
N CYS A 35 -12.87 -9.34 -1.04
CA CYS A 35 -11.53 -9.92 -1.27
C CYS A 35 -11.46 -11.42 -1.01
N GLU A 36 -12.35 -11.99 -0.18
CA GLU A 36 -12.30 -13.41 0.17
C GLU A 36 -12.97 -14.26 -0.90
N THR A 37 -14.16 -13.83 -1.33
CA THR A 37 -15.02 -14.56 -2.27
C THR A 37 -14.86 -14.12 -3.71
N GLY A 38 -14.24 -12.96 -3.97
CA GLY A 38 -14.13 -12.37 -5.30
C GLY A 38 -15.45 -11.82 -5.87
N LYS A 39 -16.54 -11.87 -5.10
CA LYS A 39 -17.89 -11.47 -5.54
C LYS A 39 -18.03 -9.96 -5.66
N LEU A 40 -18.80 -9.54 -6.67
CA LEU A 40 -19.23 -8.16 -6.83
C LEU A 40 -20.26 -7.81 -5.76
N LEU A 41 -19.96 -6.79 -4.94
CA LEU A 41 -20.83 -6.31 -3.87
C LEU A 41 -21.69 -5.12 -4.30
N HIS A 42 -21.14 -4.26 -5.16
CA HIS A 42 -21.84 -3.07 -5.63
C HIS A 42 -21.27 -2.61 -6.96
N GLU A 43 -22.12 -2.15 -7.86
CA GLU A 43 -21.76 -1.52 -9.13
C GLU A 43 -22.58 -0.26 -9.32
N ARG A 44 -21.91 0.78 -9.82
CA ARG A 44 -22.57 2.02 -10.22
C ARG A 44 -21.97 2.56 -11.50
N VAL A 45 -22.81 2.67 -12.52
CA VAL A 45 -22.46 3.22 -13.84
C VAL A 45 -22.81 4.70 -13.86
N ILE A 46 -21.84 5.57 -13.55
CA ILE A 46 -22.05 7.02 -13.42
C ILE A 46 -20.89 7.85 -13.99
N GLY A 47 -19.99 7.24 -14.77
CA GLY A 47 -18.87 7.90 -15.44
C GLY A 47 -17.51 7.64 -14.80
N ALA A 48 -16.49 8.33 -15.33
CA ALA A 48 -15.09 8.03 -15.08
C ALA A 48 -14.58 8.61 -13.75
N PHE A 49 -13.97 7.76 -12.93
CA PHE A 49 -13.34 8.14 -11.66
C PHE A 49 -11.85 7.80 -11.66
N ILE A 50 -11.04 8.72 -11.14
CA ILE A 50 -9.57 8.57 -11.04
C ILE A 50 -9.11 8.23 -9.62
N ILE A 51 -9.94 8.49 -8.60
CA ILE A 51 -9.67 8.13 -7.21
C ILE A 51 -10.98 7.67 -6.60
N ILE A 52 -10.95 6.50 -5.97
CA ILE A 52 -12.04 5.94 -5.18
C ILE A 52 -11.43 5.30 -3.94
N GLU A 53 -11.74 5.85 -2.78
CA GLU A 53 -11.28 5.34 -1.49
C GLU A 53 -12.47 4.93 -0.64
N MET A 54 -12.42 3.70 -0.14
CA MET A 54 -13.43 3.15 0.75
C MET A 54 -13.15 3.59 2.20
N LEU A 55 -14.20 3.75 3.01
CA LEU A 55 -14.05 3.75 4.47
C LEU A 55 -14.46 2.38 5.02
N TYR A 56 -13.47 1.50 5.21
CA TYR A 56 -13.65 0.11 5.64
C TYR A 56 -14.71 -0.60 4.78
N ARG A 57 -15.67 -1.30 5.41
CA ARG A 57 -16.87 -1.86 4.77
C ARG A 57 -18.11 -0.99 4.97
N THR A 58 -17.95 0.31 5.22
CA THR A 58 -19.11 1.21 5.32
C THR A 58 -19.66 1.55 3.93
N SER A 59 -20.82 2.21 3.88
CA SER A 59 -21.38 2.72 2.63
C SER A 59 -20.75 4.02 2.15
N LEU A 60 -19.76 4.57 2.86
CA LEU A 60 -19.11 5.82 2.52
C LEU A 60 -17.92 5.59 1.58
N LEU A 61 -17.93 6.29 0.44
CA LEU A 61 -16.82 6.38 -0.49
C LEU A 61 -16.36 7.82 -0.63
N ALA A 62 -15.06 8.02 -0.76
CA ALA A 62 -14.46 9.26 -1.19
C ALA A 62 -14.09 9.12 -2.68
N ILE A 63 -14.78 9.88 -3.56
CA ILE A 63 -14.64 9.74 -5.01
C ILE A 63 -14.22 11.06 -5.68
N VAL A 64 -13.33 10.95 -6.66
CA VAL A 64 -12.85 12.07 -7.50
C VAL A 64 -13.01 11.70 -8.97
N GLY A 65 -13.67 12.57 -9.72
CA GLY A 65 -13.96 12.38 -11.14
C GLY A 65 -12.77 12.61 -12.06
N ALA A 66 -12.79 12.01 -13.24
CA ALA A 66 -11.70 12.08 -14.22
C ALA A 66 -11.63 13.39 -15.04
N GLY A 67 -12.69 14.22 -14.99
CA GLY A 67 -12.83 15.43 -15.80
C GLY A 67 -13.42 15.21 -17.19
N GLU A 68 -13.79 13.98 -17.55
CA GLU A 68 -14.44 13.66 -18.82
C GLU A 68 -15.87 14.23 -18.92
N GLN A 69 -16.51 14.47 -17.77
CA GLN A 69 -17.82 15.09 -17.66
C GLN A 69 -17.76 16.33 -16.74
N PRO A 70 -18.51 17.41 -17.01
CA PRO A 70 -18.49 18.63 -16.20
C PRO A 70 -18.84 18.41 -14.71
N SER A 71 -19.68 17.42 -14.42
CA SER A 71 -20.05 17.01 -13.06
C SER A 71 -18.94 16.26 -12.31
N LEU A 72 -17.99 15.66 -13.04
CA LEU A 72 -16.94 14.79 -12.52
C LEU A 72 -15.57 15.45 -12.59
N SER A 73 -15.39 16.56 -11.87
CA SER A 73 -14.14 17.33 -11.87
C SER A 73 -13.01 16.63 -11.07
N PRO A 74 -11.75 16.64 -11.55
CA PRO A 74 -10.60 16.17 -10.78
C PRO A 74 -10.24 17.07 -9.59
N ARG A 75 -10.91 18.23 -9.46
CA ARG A 75 -10.76 19.18 -8.36
C ARG A 75 -11.89 19.12 -7.34
N ARG A 76 -12.79 18.14 -7.49
CA ARG A 76 -13.94 17.95 -6.60
C ARG A 76 -13.86 16.59 -5.94
N LEU A 77 -13.83 16.59 -4.62
CA LEU A 77 -14.01 15.39 -3.81
C LEU A 77 -15.49 15.27 -3.44
N CYS A 78 -16.09 14.12 -3.73
CA CYS A 78 -17.45 13.79 -3.32
C CYS A 78 -17.41 12.67 -2.27
N LEU A 79 -18.08 12.89 -1.14
CA LEU A 79 -18.35 11.86 -0.15
C LEU A 79 -19.68 11.21 -0.47
N PHE A 80 -19.61 10.04 -1.08
CA PHE A 80 -20.73 9.35 -1.69
C PHE A 80 -21.23 8.20 -0.82
N ASN A 81 -22.56 8.06 -0.68
CA ASN A 81 -23.17 6.96 0.05
C ASN A 81 -23.74 5.91 -0.92
N THR A 82 -23.20 4.69 -0.89
CA THR A 82 -23.59 3.60 -1.80
C THR A 82 -25.00 3.06 -1.55
N ILE A 83 -25.48 3.08 -0.30
CA ILE A 83 -26.83 2.62 0.05
C ILE A 83 -27.88 3.65 -0.39
N LYS A 84 -27.64 4.93 -0.09
CA LYS A 84 -28.56 6.02 -0.47
C LYS A 84 -28.44 6.42 -1.94
N GLY A 85 -27.38 5.99 -2.62
CA GLY A 85 -27.13 6.32 -4.01
C GLY A 85 -26.84 7.82 -4.27
N THR A 86 -26.46 8.59 -3.25
CA THR A 86 -26.37 10.06 -3.29
C THR A 86 -25.07 10.59 -2.69
N ALA A 87 -24.67 11.79 -3.15
CA ALA A 87 -23.58 12.55 -2.56
C ALA A 87 -24.05 13.14 -1.21
N LEU A 88 -23.29 12.87 -0.13
CA LEU A 88 -23.56 13.44 1.20
C LEU A 88 -22.97 14.85 1.31
N ARG A 89 -21.75 15.02 0.80
CA ARG A 89 -20.94 16.25 0.87
C ARG A 89 -20.01 16.34 -0.34
N GLU A 90 -19.69 17.57 -0.75
CA GLU A 90 -18.73 17.87 -1.80
C GLU A 90 -17.74 18.92 -1.31
N LEU A 91 -16.46 18.73 -1.62
CA LEU A 91 -15.37 19.66 -1.34
C LEU A 91 -14.71 20.05 -2.66
N ASN A 92 -14.54 21.36 -2.90
CA ASN A 92 -13.92 21.88 -4.11
C ASN A 92 -12.52 22.43 -3.79
N PHE A 93 -11.56 22.11 -4.64
CA PHE A 93 -10.16 22.51 -4.50
C PHE A 93 -9.72 23.38 -5.68
N LEU A 94 -8.67 24.18 -5.47
CA LEU A 94 -8.15 25.07 -6.51
C LEU A 94 -7.44 24.29 -7.61
N THR A 95 -6.72 23.23 -7.24
CA THR A 95 -5.97 22.34 -8.13
C THR A 95 -6.51 20.91 -8.08
N SER A 96 -6.05 20.07 -9.00
CA SER A 96 -6.43 18.65 -9.05
C SER A 96 -6.01 17.91 -7.79
N ILE A 97 -6.89 17.02 -7.33
CA ILE A 97 -6.63 16.10 -6.24
C ILE A 97 -5.79 14.95 -6.80
N VAL A 98 -4.63 14.71 -6.20
CA VAL A 98 -3.70 13.64 -6.61
C VAL A 98 -3.78 12.41 -5.73
N GLY A 99 -4.41 12.52 -4.55
CA GLY A 99 -4.61 11.40 -3.64
C GLY A 99 -5.63 11.72 -2.56
N VAL A 100 -6.28 10.68 -2.06
CA VAL A 100 -7.18 10.76 -0.90
C VAL A 100 -6.84 9.62 0.05
N ARG A 101 -6.90 9.85 1.36
CA ARG A 101 -6.84 8.81 2.39
C ARG A 101 -7.94 9.08 3.40
N VAL A 102 -8.56 8.02 3.91
CA VAL A 102 -9.68 8.14 4.85
C VAL A 102 -9.54 7.15 6.00
N SER A 103 -9.93 7.58 7.20
CA SER A 103 -10.09 6.77 8.41
C SER A 103 -11.40 7.13 9.10
N ARG A 104 -11.67 6.54 10.26
CA ARG A 104 -12.83 6.89 11.10
C ARG A 104 -12.75 8.27 11.73
N GLU A 105 -11.56 8.89 11.73
CA GLU A 105 -11.34 10.19 12.39
C GLU A 105 -10.84 11.28 11.44
N ARG A 106 -10.16 10.91 10.36
CA ARG A 106 -9.51 11.86 9.44
C ARG A 106 -9.83 11.56 7.99
N LEU A 107 -10.10 12.62 7.25
CA LEU A 107 -10.10 12.65 5.79
C LEU A 107 -8.89 13.48 5.34
N ILE A 108 -8.02 12.90 4.52
CA ILE A 108 -6.78 13.51 4.07
C ILE A 108 -6.86 13.66 2.56
N VAL A 109 -6.66 14.89 2.07
CA VAL A 109 -6.71 15.22 0.65
C VAL A 109 -5.36 15.75 0.21
N LEU A 110 -4.75 15.09 -0.76
CA LEU A 110 -3.45 15.45 -1.31
C LEU A 110 -3.65 16.23 -2.61
N LEU A 111 -3.12 17.44 -2.64
CA LEU A 111 -2.88 18.23 -3.84
C LEU A 111 -1.39 18.14 -4.20
N GLN A 112 -1.00 18.79 -5.29
CA GLN A 112 0.39 18.76 -5.76
C GLN A 112 1.37 19.36 -4.74
N GLU A 113 1.01 20.46 -4.08
CA GLU A 113 1.93 21.21 -3.19
C GLU A 113 1.39 21.35 -1.76
N GLN A 114 0.21 20.80 -1.49
CA GLN A 114 -0.44 20.90 -0.19
C GLN A 114 -1.17 19.62 0.15
N THR A 115 -1.17 19.26 1.43
CA THR A 115 -2.01 18.20 1.98
C THR A 115 -2.93 18.76 3.04
N TYR A 116 -4.23 18.53 2.88
CA TYR A 116 -5.28 18.96 3.79
C TYR A 116 -5.69 17.80 4.69
N ILE A 117 -5.74 18.04 5.99
CA ILE A 117 -6.23 17.11 7.00
C ILE A 117 -7.54 17.65 7.56
N TYR A 118 -8.62 16.92 7.34
CA TYR A 118 -9.97 17.21 7.82
C TYR A 118 -10.37 16.25 8.93
N ASP A 119 -11.25 16.70 9.81
CA ASP A 119 -12.09 15.77 10.58
C ASP A 119 -13.14 15.15 9.64
N VAL A 120 -13.28 13.83 9.65
CA VAL A 120 -14.12 13.12 8.67
C VAL A 120 -15.62 13.38 8.85
N ASN A 121 -16.07 13.71 10.07
CA ASN A 121 -17.49 13.86 10.39
C ASN A 121 -17.97 15.29 10.15
N SER A 122 -17.22 16.27 10.68
CA SER A 122 -17.54 17.70 10.57
C SER A 122 -17.05 18.32 9.26
N LEU A 123 -16.03 17.73 8.62
CA LEU A 123 -15.30 18.29 7.48
C LEU A 123 -14.64 19.64 7.77
N GLU A 124 -14.34 19.91 9.03
CA GLU A 124 -13.49 21.03 9.42
C GLU A 124 -12.03 20.74 9.05
N ILE A 125 -11.35 21.74 8.48
CA ILE A 125 -9.90 21.68 8.25
C ILE A 125 -9.21 21.74 9.61
N LYS A 126 -8.51 20.67 9.97
CA LYS A 126 -7.67 20.61 11.18
C LYS A 126 -6.25 21.08 10.90
N ARG A 127 -5.72 20.77 9.71
CA ARG A 127 -4.37 21.20 9.31
C ARG A 127 -4.23 21.29 7.80
N VAL A 128 -3.40 22.23 7.35
CA VAL A 128 -2.83 22.27 5.99
C VAL A 128 -1.32 22.13 6.10
N ILE A 129 -0.75 21.16 5.39
CA ILE A 129 0.69 20.91 5.32
C ILE A 129 1.15 21.35 3.94
N ASP A 130 2.06 22.32 3.87
CA ASP A 130 2.74 22.65 2.62
C ASP A 130 3.78 21.55 2.35
N THR A 131 3.70 20.94 1.18
CA THR A 131 4.53 19.81 0.78
C THR A 131 5.46 20.19 -0.35
N VAL A 132 6.52 19.42 -0.54
CA VAL A 132 7.21 19.45 -1.83
C VAL A 132 6.26 18.99 -2.95
N PRO A 133 6.53 19.34 -4.22
CA PRO A 133 5.70 18.90 -5.34
C PRO A 133 5.53 17.36 -5.40
N ASN A 134 4.30 16.89 -5.18
CA ASN A 134 3.89 15.49 -5.15
C ASN A 134 2.97 15.15 -6.34
N LEU A 135 3.53 15.20 -7.55
CA LEU A 135 2.78 15.00 -8.80
C LEU A 135 2.11 13.62 -8.91
N LYS A 136 2.66 12.60 -8.23
CA LYS A 136 2.16 11.21 -8.26
C LYS A 136 1.18 10.91 -7.11
N GLY A 137 0.91 11.86 -6.22
CA GLY A 137 0.06 11.63 -5.03
C GLY A 137 0.65 10.59 -4.06
N LEU A 138 1.97 10.41 -4.06
CA LEU A 138 2.64 9.40 -3.24
C LEU A 138 2.41 9.70 -1.75
N SER A 139 1.85 8.72 -1.04
CA SER A 139 1.63 8.78 0.40
C SER A 139 1.34 7.40 0.95
N ALA A 140 1.68 7.21 2.23
CA ALA A 140 1.19 6.10 3.03
C ALA A 140 0.46 6.65 4.27
N PHE A 141 -0.58 5.95 4.69
CA PHE A 141 -1.38 6.35 5.83
C PHE A 141 -1.63 5.14 6.73
N SER A 142 -1.22 5.26 8.00
CA SER A 142 -1.56 4.33 9.06
C SER A 142 -2.84 4.79 9.74
N ALA A 143 -3.90 4.00 9.63
CA ALA A 143 -5.15 4.22 10.34
C ALA A 143 -5.18 3.55 11.73
N SER A 144 -4.02 3.12 12.24
CA SER A 144 -3.88 2.60 13.61
C SER A 144 -4.23 3.69 14.63
N THR A 145 -4.97 3.32 15.68
CA THR A 145 -5.30 4.21 16.79
C THR A 145 -4.07 4.65 17.56
N ASP A 146 -3.10 3.75 17.70
CA ASP A 146 -1.90 3.99 18.52
C ASP A 146 -0.83 4.76 17.73
N ASN A 147 -0.77 4.53 16.41
CA ASN A 147 0.22 5.13 15.52
C ASN A 147 -0.46 5.74 14.27
N PRO A 148 -1.25 6.83 14.43
CA PRO A 148 -2.01 7.46 13.36
C PRO A 148 -1.10 8.39 12.54
N TYR A 149 -0.24 7.79 11.72
CA TYR A 149 0.76 8.52 10.95
C TYR A 149 0.40 8.65 9.47
N LEU A 150 0.69 9.82 8.92
CA LEU A 150 0.73 10.09 7.49
C LEU A 150 2.19 10.25 7.06
N ALA A 151 2.58 9.55 5.99
CA ALA A 151 3.88 9.68 5.36
C ALA A 151 3.75 10.41 4.02
N LEU A 152 4.58 11.42 3.82
CA LEU A 152 4.66 12.25 2.62
C LEU A 152 6.11 12.34 2.15
N PRO A 153 6.38 12.55 0.85
CA PRO A 153 7.71 12.91 0.39
C PRO A 153 8.16 14.23 1.04
N ALA A 154 9.39 14.28 1.54
CA ALA A 154 10.02 15.50 2.06
C ALA A 154 10.97 16.15 1.05
N SER A 155 11.29 15.47 -0.05
CA SER A 155 12.18 15.97 -1.11
C SER A 155 11.77 15.43 -2.48
N THR A 156 11.94 16.26 -3.52
CA THR A 156 11.79 15.84 -4.93
C THR A 156 13.07 15.28 -5.54
N MET A 157 14.21 15.41 -4.84
CA MET A 157 15.52 14.99 -5.33
C MET A 157 16.10 13.80 -4.56
N LYS A 158 15.75 13.68 -3.28
CA LYS A 158 16.19 12.60 -2.39
C LYS A 158 14.98 11.78 -1.94
N GLY A 159 15.23 10.56 -1.49
CA GLY A 159 14.19 9.70 -0.97
C GLY A 159 13.96 9.91 0.52
N SER A 160 13.57 11.13 0.90
CA SER A 160 13.25 11.49 2.28
C SER A 160 11.74 11.44 2.52
N VAL A 161 11.32 10.90 3.67
CA VAL A 161 9.92 10.77 4.08
C VAL A 161 9.66 11.66 5.30
N LEU A 162 8.68 12.56 5.19
CA LEU A 162 8.09 13.26 6.33
C LEU A 162 7.02 12.36 6.95
N VAL A 163 7.16 12.04 8.23
CA VAL A 163 6.15 11.33 9.03
C VAL A 163 5.43 12.35 9.91
N TYR A 164 4.12 12.39 9.82
CA TYR A 164 3.25 13.36 10.49
C TYR A 164 2.19 12.66 11.31
N ASN A 165 2.02 13.01 12.58
CA ASN A 165 0.93 12.50 13.40
C ASN A 165 -0.36 13.26 13.06
N VAL A 166 -1.38 12.56 12.55
CA VAL A 166 -2.62 13.19 12.09
C VAL A 166 -3.63 13.47 13.21
N ILE A 167 -3.38 12.97 14.42
CA ILE A 167 -4.18 13.23 15.61
C ILE A 167 -3.60 14.40 16.39
N ASP A 168 -2.31 14.36 16.72
CA ASP A 168 -1.60 15.44 17.42
C ASP A 168 -1.32 16.65 16.53
N LEU A 169 -1.49 16.48 15.21
CA LEU A 169 -1.29 17.50 14.20
C LEU A 169 0.13 18.10 14.22
N GLN A 170 1.15 17.25 14.38
CA GLN A 170 2.55 17.66 14.39
C GLN A 170 3.44 16.72 13.58
N SER A 171 4.57 17.25 13.09
CA SER A 171 5.62 16.42 12.49
C SER A 171 6.21 15.50 13.56
N HIS A 172 6.30 14.21 13.25
CA HIS A 172 6.86 13.20 14.14
C HIS A 172 8.36 13.01 13.88
N CYS A 173 8.74 12.74 12.62
CA CYS A 173 10.14 12.60 12.23
C CYS A 173 10.33 12.76 10.71
N GLU A 174 11.58 12.88 10.28
CA GLU A 174 11.98 12.77 8.87
C GLU A 174 12.94 11.58 8.68
N ILE A 175 12.62 10.70 7.73
CA ILE A 175 13.39 9.49 7.44
C ILE A 175 14.14 9.69 6.12
N HIS A 176 15.47 9.66 6.17
CA HIS A 176 16.33 9.77 4.99
C HIS A 176 16.55 8.40 4.33
N ALA A 177 15.51 7.86 3.71
CA ALA A 177 15.49 6.47 3.27
C ALA A 177 16.37 6.20 2.03
N HIS A 178 16.38 7.06 1.00
CA HIS A 178 17.10 6.78 -0.26
C HIS A 178 17.82 8.00 -0.83
N ARG A 179 18.80 7.76 -1.71
CA ARG A 179 19.53 8.82 -2.43
C ARG A 179 18.78 9.37 -3.65
N SER A 180 17.76 8.65 -4.12
CA SER A 180 16.91 9.02 -5.25
C SER A 180 15.47 9.21 -4.78
N PRO A 181 14.63 9.96 -5.52
CA PRO A 181 13.24 10.24 -5.14
C PRO A 181 12.44 8.97 -4.83
N LEU A 182 11.44 9.11 -3.96
CA LEU A 182 10.58 7.99 -3.56
C LEU A 182 9.63 7.61 -4.70
N ALA A 183 9.38 6.30 -4.85
CA ALA A 183 8.41 5.75 -5.78
C ALA A 183 7.27 5.02 -5.06
N ALA A 184 7.54 4.40 -3.92
CA ALA A 184 6.54 3.68 -3.14
C ALA A 184 6.82 3.79 -1.64
N MET A 185 5.76 3.81 -0.84
CA MET A 185 5.81 3.74 0.62
C MET A 185 4.56 3.05 1.16
N ALA A 186 4.70 2.33 2.28
CA ALA A 186 3.58 1.69 2.97
C ALA A 186 3.88 1.57 4.47
N PHE A 187 2.87 1.77 5.32
CA PHE A 187 2.96 1.47 6.75
C PHE A 187 2.59 0.02 7.03
N SER A 188 3.11 -0.53 8.12
CA SER A 188 2.56 -1.75 8.73
C SER A 188 1.18 -1.47 9.34
N SER A 189 0.37 -2.51 9.55
CA SER A 189 -0.99 -2.40 10.11
C SER A 189 -1.03 -1.73 11.49
N ASN A 190 0.03 -1.91 12.30
CA ASN A 190 0.18 -1.28 13.61
C ASN A 190 0.86 0.11 13.57
N GLY A 191 1.22 0.61 12.38
CA GLY A 191 1.88 1.90 12.19
C GLY A 191 3.30 2.02 12.72
N MET A 192 3.90 0.95 13.26
CA MET A 192 5.26 0.97 13.82
C MET A 192 6.35 0.98 12.76
N TYR A 193 6.11 0.41 11.58
CA TYR A 193 7.10 0.26 10.52
C TYR A 193 6.65 0.94 9.24
N ILE A 194 7.62 1.45 8.47
CA ILE A 194 7.40 1.96 7.13
C ILE A 194 8.36 1.33 6.13
N ALA A 195 7.80 0.74 5.07
CA ALA A 195 8.55 0.27 3.92
C ALA A 195 8.62 1.38 2.87
N THR A 196 9.77 1.53 2.22
CA THR A 196 10.01 2.56 1.21
C THR A 196 10.83 2.00 0.05
N ALA A 197 10.56 2.48 -1.16
CA ALA A 197 11.37 2.25 -2.34
C ALA A 197 11.56 3.55 -3.12
N SER A 198 12.74 3.73 -3.70
CA SER A 198 13.03 4.85 -4.62
C SER A 198 12.64 4.54 -6.05
N GLU A 199 12.74 5.53 -6.94
CA GLU A 199 12.56 5.37 -8.39
C GLU A 199 13.54 4.38 -9.03
N GLN A 200 14.68 4.10 -8.39
CA GLN A 200 15.56 3.01 -8.81
C GLN A 200 14.94 1.64 -8.55
N GLY A 201 14.18 1.51 -7.45
CA GLY A 201 13.44 0.31 -7.06
C GLY A 201 14.29 -0.95 -6.87
N THR A 202 15.62 -0.85 -6.82
CA THR A 202 16.54 -1.98 -6.62
C THR A 202 16.62 -2.43 -5.17
N ILE A 203 16.38 -1.50 -4.24
CA ILE A 203 16.42 -1.72 -2.79
C ILE A 203 15.12 -1.22 -2.18
N ILE A 204 14.55 -2.03 -1.29
CA ILE A 204 13.43 -1.69 -0.43
C ILE A 204 13.97 -1.54 0.99
N ARG A 205 13.57 -0.49 1.69
CA ARG A 205 13.99 -0.24 3.08
C ARG A 205 12.82 -0.22 4.03
N VAL A 206 12.96 -0.90 5.16
CA VAL A 206 12.00 -0.89 6.26
C VAL A 206 12.59 -0.14 7.44
N HIS A 207 11.92 0.89 7.93
CA HIS A 207 12.34 1.66 9.10
C HIS A 207 11.35 1.45 10.24
N LEU A 208 11.87 1.46 11.48
CA LEU A 208 11.05 1.60 12.68
C LEU A 208 10.77 3.08 12.90
N ILE A 209 9.51 3.48 13.07
CA ILE A 209 9.12 4.89 13.14
C ILE A 209 9.69 5.58 14.39
N SER A 210 9.66 4.91 15.54
CA SER A 210 10.23 5.45 16.79
C SER A 210 11.75 5.62 16.75
N GLU A 211 12.43 4.88 15.85
CA GLU A 211 13.89 4.90 15.66
C GLU A 211 14.19 5.20 14.19
N ALA A 212 13.84 6.40 13.72
CA ALA A 212 13.91 6.83 12.31
C ALA A 212 15.23 6.51 11.57
N THR A 213 16.35 6.34 12.28
CA THR A 213 17.66 6.01 11.72
C THR A 213 17.89 4.51 11.50
N LYS A 214 17.17 3.64 12.20
CA LYS A 214 17.32 2.18 12.12
C LYS A 214 16.51 1.65 10.94
N SER A 215 17.19 0.92 10.07
CA SER A 215 16.55 0.35 8.90
C SER A 215 17.06 -1.05 8.57
N TYR A 216 16.20 -1.80 7.90
CA TYR A 216 16.51 -3.03 7.19
C TYR A 216 16.49 -2.73 5.71
N SER A 217 17.50 -3.19 4.96
CA SER A 217 17.57 -3.01 3.52
C SER A 217 17.43 -4.36 2.83
N PHE A 218 16.53 -4.46 1.86
CA PHE A 218 16.29 -5.67 1.08
C PHE A 218 16.59 -5.40 -0.39
N ARG A 219 17.44 -6.23 -1.00
CA ARG A 219 17.74 -6.12 -2.42
C ARG A 219 16.65 -6.82 -3.22
N ARG A 220 15.85 -6.06 -3.97
CA ARG A 220 14.80 -6.59 -4.87
C ARG A 220 15.39 -7.21 -6.13
N GLY A 221 16.47 -6.64 -6.66
CA GLY A 221 17.16 -7.15 -7.85
C GLY A 221 18.27 -6.23 -8.33
N THR A 222 19.06 -6.71 -9.30
CA THR A 222 20.20 -5.98 -9.86
C THR A 222 19.76 -4.81 -10.74
N TYR A 223 18.74 -5.01 -11.57
CA TYR A 223 18.27 -4.01 -12.53
C TYR A 223 17.15 -3.15 -11.95
N PRO A 224 17.10 -1.85 -12.27
CA PRO A 224 15.98 -0.99 -11.88
C PRO A 224 14.62 -1.52 -12.33
N SER A 225 13.60 -1.33 -11.50
CA SER A 225 12.20 -1.70 -11.79
C SER A 225 11.32 -0.83 -10.91
N THR A 226 10.28 -0.22 -11.50
CA THR A 226 9.35 0.64 -10.77
C THR A 226 8.54 -0.22 -9.81
N ILE A 227 8.61 0.08 -8.50
CA ILE A 227 7.78 -0.60 -7.50
C ILE A 227 6.35 -0.07 -7.62
N PHE A 228 5.37 -0.96 -7.73
CA PHE A 228 3.96 -0.59 -7.84
C PHE A 228 3.24 -0.64 -6.50
N SER A 229 3.47 -1.69 -5.71
CA SER A 229 2.90 -1.81 -4.36
C SER A 229 3.91 -2.37 -3.36
N LEU A 230 3.73 -1.96 -2.10
CA LEU A 230 4.40 -2.52 -0.93
C LEU A 230 3.31 -2.90 0.08
N SER A 231 3.40 -4.07 0.70
CA SER A 231 2.43 -4.49 1.72
C SER A 231 3.09 -5.36 2.77
N PHE A 232 3.01 -4.93 4.02
CA PHE A 232 3.36 -5.81 5.15
C PHE A 232 2.31 -6.89 5.33
N GLY A 233 2.73 -8.04 5.86
CA GLY A 233 1.82 -8.98 6.50
C GLY A 233 1.15 -8.34 7.73
N PRO A 234 -0.15 -8.56 7.97
CA PRO A 234 -0.80 -8.06 9.17
C PRO A 234 -0.13 -8.62 10.44
N SER A 235 0.21 -7.75 11.38
CA SER A 235 0.79 -8.14 12.67
C SER A 235 0.47 -7.11 13.74
N ALA A 236 0.35 -7.56 14.98
CA ALA A 236 0.30 -6.69 16.16
C ALA A 236 1.71 -6.16 16.51
N ASP A 237 2.74 -6.96 16.26
CA ASP A 237 4.14 -6.68 16.59
C ASP A 237 4.96 -6.46 15.30
N LEU A 238 6.15 -7.09 15.19
CA LEU A 238 6.89 -7.12 13.95
C LEU A 238 6.13 -7.95 12.89
N PRO A 239 5.87 -7.42 11.69
CA PRO A 239 5.34 -8.21 10.58
C PRO A 239 6.30 -9.32 10.17
N ASP A 240 5.79 -10.47 9.75
CA ASP A 240 6.65 -11.58 9.34
C ASP A 240 7.24 -11.42 7.95
N ILE A 241 6.47 -10.80 7.07
CA ILE A 241 6.82 -10.63 5.67
C ILE A 241 6.47 -9.23 5.17
N LEU A 242 7.21 -8.81 4.15
CA LEU A 242 6.92 -7.65 3.30
C LEU A 242 6.84 -8.11 1.85
N LEU A 243 5.74 -7.75 1.19
CA LEU A 243 5.51 -7.99 -0.23
C LEU A 243 5.87 -6.73 -1.04
N ALA A 244 6.46 -6.93 -2.22
CA ALA A 244 6.64 -5.89 -3.22
C ALA A 244 6.28 -6.38 -4.62
N THR A 245 5.51 -5.58 -5.36
CA THR A 245 5.27 -5.77 -6.80
C THR A 245 6.06 -4.75 -7.61
N SER A 246 6.39 -5.09 -8.86
CA SER A 246 7.10 -4.14 -9.71
C SER A 246 6.79 -4.27 -11.20
N SER A 247 7.26 -3.31 -11.98
CA SER A 247 7.09 -3.24 -13.43
C SER A 247 7.64 -4.44 -14.21
N SER A 248 8.51 -5.26 -13.61
CA SER A 248 8.97 -6.51 -14.22
C SER A 248 7.93 -7.63 -14.21
N GLY A 249 6.75 -7.43 -13.61
CA GLY A 249 5.73 -8.48 -13.49
C GLY A 249 6.01 -9.49 -12.39
N SER A 250 7.00 -9.21 -11.52
CA SER A 250 7.38 -10.08 -10.41
C SER A 250 6.80 -9.63 -9.08
N VAL A 251 6.51 -10.60 -8.22
CA VAL A 251 6.20 -10.40 -6.80
C VAL A 251 7.41 -10.85 -5.98
N HIS A 252 7.83 -10.02 -5.04
CA HIS A 252 8.92 -10.30 -4.12
C HIS A 252 8.38 -10.38 -2.70
N ILE A 253 8.82 -11.39 -1.94
CA ILE A 253 8.53 -11.52 -0.51
C ILE A 253 9.84 -11.46 0.25
N PHE A 254 9.88 -10.61 1.26
CA PHE A 254 11.01 -10.45 2.17
C PHE A 254 10.58 -10.90 3.55
N SER A 255 11.35 -11.81 4.14
CA SER A 255 11.17 -12.22 5.52
C SER A 255 11.72 -11.16 6.48
N LEU A 256 10.94 -10.78 7.50
CA LEU A 256 11.29 -9.80 8.53
C LEU A 256 11.45 -10.46 9.91
N GLY A 257 10.60 -11.44 10.21
CA GLY A 257 10.52 -12.07 11.54
C GLY A 257 11.63 -13.08 11.88
N PHE A 258 12.38 -13.57 10.89
CA PHE A 258 13.40 -14.61 11.11
C PHE A 258 14.72 -14.05 11.66
N ASP A 259 15.01 -12.76 11.45
CA ASP A 259 16.31 -12.15 11.79
C ASP A 259 16.42 -11.66 13.25
N LEU A 260 15.32 -11.32 13.92
CA LEU A 260 15.40 -10.84 15.32
C LEU A 260 15.70 -11.99 16.30
N ASN A 261 15.12 -13.18 16.10
CA ASN A 261 15.37 -14.30 17.00
C ASN A 261 16.81 -14.85 16.87
N GLU A 262 17.41 -14.79 15.69
CA GLU A 262 18.83 -15.12 15.50
C GLU A 262 19.77 -14.11 16.15
N ARG A 263 19.47 -12.80 16.07
CA ARG A 263 20.28 -11.76 16.73
C ARG A 263 20.16 -11.80 18.25
N THR A 264 18.97 -12.10 18.78
CA THR A 264 18.78 -12.29 20.23
C THR A 264 19.55 -13.54 20.71
N ARG A 265 19.57 -14.63 19.94
CA ARG A 265 20.37 -15.82 20.24
C ARG A 265 21.89 -15.59 20.14
N LYS A 266 22.36 -14.82 19.16
CA LYS A 266 23.80 -14.50 18.99
C LYS A 266 24.31 -13.48 20.02
N SER A 267 23.43 -12.66 20.61
CA SER A 267 23.81 -11.66 21.63
C SER A 267 24.19 -12.23 23.01
N ASN A 268 23.93 -13.52 23.27
CA ASN A 268 24.34 -14.19 24.51
C ASN A 268 25.70 -14.91 24.42
N SER A 269 26.45 -14.73 23.33
CA SER A 269 27.84 -15.21 23.22
C SER A 269 28.82 -14.05 23.39
N PHE A 270 29.59 -14.13 24.45
CA PHE A 270 30.56 -13.17 24.98
C PHE A 270 31.51 -12.47 23.96
N LEU A 271 31.77 -11.18 24.27
CA LEU A 271 32.93 -10.32 23.97
C LEU A 271 33.34 -10.10 22.50
N GLY A 272 32.95 -8.93 21.96
CA GLY A 272 33.62 -8.33 20.79
C GLY A 272 32.85 -7.17 20.15
N SER A 273 33.14 -5.94 20.55
CA SER A 273 32.92 -4.67 19.82
C SER A 273 31.59 -4.50 19.05
N ILE A 274 30.62 -3.85 19.70
CA ILE A 274 29.44 -3.29 19.04
C ILE A 274 29.87 -2.06 18.23
N MET A 275 29.82 -2.17 16.91
CA MET A 275 29.66 -1.03 16.00
C MET A 275 28.20 -1.01 15.52
N PRO A 276 27.47 0.11 15.62
CA PRO A 276 26.18 0.24 14.98
C PRO A 276 26.39 0.23 13.46
N GLY A 277 25.77 -0.73 12.76
CA GLY A 277 25.96 -0.95 11.34
C GLY A 277 25.66 0.32 10.51
N SER A 278 26.57 0.65 9.59
CA SER A 278 26.41 1.74 8.64
C SER A 278 25.48 1.36 7.47
N VAL A 279 25.20 2.34 6.60
CA VAL A 279 24.26 2.40 5.46
C VAL A 279 24.44 1.32 4.36
N GLY A 280 25.19 0.24 4.61
CA GLY A 280 25.61 -0.76 3.62
C GLY A 280 24.95 -2.15 3.67
N ASP A 281 24.31 -2.54 4.78
CA ASP A 281 23.87 -3.94 4.93
C ASP A 281 22.49 -4.18 4.29
N ALA A 282 22.49 -4.39 2.97
CA ALA A 282 21.40 -5.12 2.33
C ALA A 282 21.41 -6.57 2.85
N LEU A 283 20.29 -7.02 3.38
CA LEU A 283 20.08 -8.38 3.85
C LEU A 283 20.29 -9.39 2.71
N ASP A 284 20.89 -10.51 3.07
CA ASP A 284 21.35 -11.60 2.21
C ASP A 284 20.21 -12.17 1.34
N PRO A 285 20.44 -12.60 0.08
CA PRO A 285 19.41 -13.15 -0.82
C PRO A 285 18.69 -14.39 -0.27
N ALA A 286 19.22 -15.05 0.76
CA ALA A 286 18.63 -16.24 1.39
C ALA A 286 17.23 -16.00 1.98
N GLN A 287 16.83 -14.74 2.21
CA GLN A 287 15.55 -14.36 2.80
C GLN A 287 14.62 -13.63 1.82
N HIS A 288 14.94 -13.72 0.52
CA HIS A 288 14.25 -13.06 -0.57
C HIS A 288 13.65 -14.09 -1.52
N LEU A 289 12.32 -14.13 -1.57
CA LEU A 289 11.59 -15.06 -2.43
C LEU A 289 10.99 -14.28 -3.60
N VAL A 290 11.11 -14.84 -4.80
CA VAL A 290 10.65 -14.19 -6.03
C VAL A 290 9.70 -15.10 -6.78
N PHE A 291 8.50 -14.57 -7.03
CA PHE A 291 7.55 -15.16 -7.96
C PHE A 291 7.63 -14.38 -9.28
N HIS A 292 8.33 -14.98 -10.25
CA HIS A 292 8.51 -14.41 -11.58
C HIS A 292 7.21 -14.54 -12.39
N ASN A 293 6.97 -13.57 -13.27
CA ASN A 293 5.85 -13.58 -14.22
C ASN A 293 4.48 -13.78 -13.53
N ALA A 294 4.30 -13.21 -12.35
CA ALA A 294 3.02 -13.23 -11.64
C ALA A 294 1.91 -12.55 -12.46
N PHE A 295 2.28 -11.51 -13.22
CA PHE A 295 1.44 -10.81 -14.17
C PHE A 295 2.30 -10.23 -15.29
N ALA A 296 1.66 -9.76 -16.37
CA ALA A 296 2.36 -9.20 -17.52
C ALA A 296 3.23 -7.97 -17.13
N ALA A 297 4.47 -7.93 -17.63
CA ALA A 297 5.38 -6.84 -17.38
C ALA A 297 4.78 -5.49 -17.85
N GLY A 298 5.04 -4.42 -17.09
CA GLY A 298 4.50 -3.09 -17.34
C GLY A 298 3.06 -2.87 -16.87
N VAL A 299 2.27 -3.93 -16.64
CA VAL A 299 0.92 -3.79 -16.09
C VAL A 299 1.00 -3.38 -14.62
N LYS A 300 0.46 -2.19 -14.31
CA LYS A 300 0.38 -1.72 -12.92
C LYS A 300 -0.46 -2.70 -12.10
N SER A 301 0.05 -3.03 -10.92
CA SER A 301 -0.60 -3.91 -9.96
C SER A 301 -0.67 -3.26 -8.58
N ASN A 302 -1.74 -3.57 -7.86
CA ASN A 302 -1.90 -3.27 -6.45
C ASN A 302 -2.02 -4.61 -5.72
N ALA A 303 -1.09 -4.92 -4.84
CA ALA A 303 -1.07 -6.19 -4.11
C ALA A 303 -0.93 -5.98 -2.61
N VAL A 304 -1.69 -6.78 -1.86
CA VAL A 304 -1.72 -6.76 -0.40
C VAL A 304 -1.57 -8.16 0.18
N VAL A 305 -0.87 -8.26 1.31
CA VAL A 305 -0.87 -9.46 2.14
C VAL A 305 -2.08 -9.38 3.07
N ARG A 306 -3.06 -10.26 2.89
CA ARG A 306 -4.34 -10.23 3.62
C ARG A 306 -4.29 -10.96 4.95
N LYS A 307 -3.59 -12.08 5.00
CA LYS A 307 -3.51 -12.98 6.16
C LYS A 307 -2.13 -13.60 6.22
N THR A 308 -1.62 -13.81 7.43
CA THR A 308 -0.40 -14.55 7.71
C THR A 308 -0.64 -15.47 8.89
N GLU A 309 -0.33 -16.75 8.73
CA GLU A 309 -0.50 -17.79 9.74
C GLU A 309 0.85 -18.49 9.93
N LYS A 310 1.37 -18.48 11.15
CA LYS A 310 2.51 -19.32 11.54
C LYS A 310 1.98 -20.67 12.01
N ALA A 311 2.70 -21.74 11.70
CA ALA A 311 2.42 -23.02 12.34
C ALA A 311 2.65 -22.90 13.86
N SER A 312 1.58 -23.08 14.64
CA SER A 312 1.64 -23.10 16.09
C SER A 312 1.82 -24.54 16.57
N GLY A 313 3.05 -24.93 16.94
CA GLY A 313 3.27 -26.14 17.74
C GLY A 313 4.49 -26.97 17.36
N THR A 314 5.12 -27.51 18.39
CA THR A 314 6.36 -28.31 18.50
C THR A 314 6.39 -29.65 17.73
N SER A 315 5.55 -29.83 16.73
CA SER A 315 5.58 -31.01 15.88
C SER A 315 6.48 -30.73 14.67
N MET A 316 7.65 -31.36 14.62
CA MET A 316 8.50 -31.43 13.42
C MET A 316 7.81 -32.11 12.21
N ALA A 317 6.51 -32.41 12.30
CA ALA A 317 5.71 -33.02 11.26
C ALA A 317 4.89 -32.02 10.41
N ASP A 318 4.72 -30.76 10.83
CA ASP A 318 4.10 -29.75 9.94
C ASP A 318 5.18 -29.15 9.03
N PRO A 319 5.15 -29.39 7.71
CA PRO A 319 6.21 -28.92 6.81
C PRO A 319 6.18 -27.40 6.60
N VAL A 320 5.11 -26.69 7.00
CA VAL A 320 4.92 -25.26 6.67
C VAL A 320 5.28 -24.36 7.85
N ALA A 321 6.25 -23.47 7.67
CA ALA A 321 6.65 -22.48 8.67
C ALA A 321 5.75 -21.23 8.67
N LEU A 322 5.32 -20.79 7.47
CA LEU A 322 4.45 -19.63 7.29
C LEU A 322 3.50 -19.86 6.12
N ARG A 323 2.23 -19.55 6.31
CA ARG A 323 1.23 -19.42 5.24
C ARG A 323 0.82 -17.95 5.13
N ALA A 324 0.69 -17.45 3.91
CA ALA A 324 0.14 -16.13 3.66
C ALA A 324 -0.87 -16.17 2.52
N THR A 325 -1.89 -15.31 2.60
CA THR A 325 -2.83 -15.07 1.52
C THR A 325 -2.55 -13.71 0.90
N VAL A 326 -2.26 -13.70 -0.38
CA VAL A 326 -1.92 -12.49 -1.14
C VAL A 326 -3.02 -12.21 -2.15
N SER A 327 -3.49 -10.97 -2.18
CA SER A 327 -4.45 -10.51 -3.18
C SER A 327 -3.80 -9.50 -4.10
N VAL A 328 -4.02 -9.65 -5.41
CA VAL A 328 -3.43 -8.82 -6.45
C VAL A 328 -4.54 -8.31 -7.37
N ILE A 329 -4.59 -7.00 -7.57
CA ILE A 329 -5.42 -6.35 -8.60
C ILE A 329 -4.49 -5.85 -9.69
N THR A 330 -4.78 -6.17 -10.94
CA THR A 330 -4.06 -5.66 -12.10
C THR A 330 -4.93 -4.67 -12.88
N LEU A 331 -4.36 -3.57 -13.35
CA LEU A 331 -5.12 -2.60 -14.15
C LEU A 331 -5.56 -3.16 -15.51
N SER A 332 -5.05 -4.33 -15.92
CA SER A 332 -5.57 -5.09 -17.08
C SER A 332 -6.95 -5.70 -16.84
N GLY A 333 -7.47 -5.70 -15.61
CA GLY A 333 -8.84 -6.15 -15.32
C GLY A 333 -8.95 -7.46 -14.54
N TYR A 334 -7.87 -7.92 -13.90
CA TYR A 334 -7.89 -9.18 -13.15
C TYR A 334 -7.68 -8.96 -11.65
N PHE A 335 -8.43 -9.69 -10.85
CA PHE A 335 -8.19 -9.90 -9.42
C PHE A 335 -7.78 -11.34 -9.18
N GLN A 336 -6.67 -11.55 -8.49
CA GLN A 336 -6.08 -12.85 -8.25
C GLN A 336 -5.79 -13.01 -6.76
N VAL A 337 -6.06 -14.20 -6.23
CA VAL A 337 -5.75 -14.58 -4.85
C VAL A 337 -4.76 -15.73 -4.88
N TYR A 338 -3.60 -15.52 -4.29
CA TYR A 338 -2.54 -16.50 -4.15
C TYR A 338 -2.44 -16.99 -2.70
N SER A 339 -2.30 -18.29 -2.54
CA SER A 339 -1.85 -18.93 -1.31
C SER A 339 -0.35 -19.15 -1.41
N PHE A 340 0.37 -18.58 -0.45
CA PHE A 340 1.82 -18.65 -0.35
C PHE A 340 2.20 -19.45 0.88
N ARG A 341 3.08 -20.43 0.72
CA ARG A 341 3.57 -21.27 1.82
C ARG A 341 5.08 -21.33 1.81
N ILE A 342 5.70 -21.01 2.94
CA ILE A 342 7.13 -21.17 3.19
C ILE A 342 7.32 -22.35 4.14
N ASN A 343 8.21 -23.28 3.81
CA ASN A 343 8.61 -24.36 4.72
C ASN A 343 9.78 -23.96 5.64
N HIS A 344 10.12 -24.79 6.62
CA HIS A 344 11.24 -24.53 7.52
C HIS A 344 12.61 -24.45 6.81
N LYS A 345 12.73 -24.95 5.58
CA LYS A 345 13.92 -24.84 4.73
C LYS A 345 13.95 -23.58 3.86
N HIS A 346 13.03 -22.64 4.08
CA HIS A 346 12.87 -21.41 3.29
C HIS A 346 12.51 -21.65 1.81
N GLU A 347 12.02 -22.84 1.47
CA GLU A 347 11.46 -23.11 0.15
C GLU A 347 10.01 -22.64 0.14
N ALA A 348 9.61 -22.00 -0.96
CA ALA A 348 8.30 -21.39 -1.09
C ALA A 348 7.50 -21.97 -2.23
N THR A 349 6.21 -22.13 -2.01
CA THR A 349 5.23 -22.54 -3.02
C THR A 349 4.14 -21.50 -3.14
N TRP A 350 3.70 -21.27 -4.37
CA TRP A 350 2.67 -20.31 -4.73
C TRP A 350 1.56 -21.05 -5.46
N THR A 351 0.33 -20.91 -4.98
CA THR A 351 -0.85 -21.50 -5.61
C THR A 351 -1.83 -20.39 -5.92
N LEU A 352 -2.28 -20.30 -7.18
CA LEU A 352 -3.40 -19.44 -7.54
C LEU A 352 -4.69 -20.13 -7.07
N GLU A 353 -5.36 -19.55 -6.07
CA GLU A 353 -6.59 -20.08 -5.50
C GLU A 353 -7.83 -19.57 -6.25
N HIS A 354 -7.80 -18.31 -6.66
CA HIS A 354 -8.94 -17.65 -7.29
C HIS A 354 -8.48 -16.59 -8.29
N GLU A 355 -9.18 -16.50 -9.42
CA GLU A 355 -9.01 -15.46 -10.43
C GLU A 355 -10.38 -14.96 -10.91
N VAL A 356 -10.55 -13.64 -10.96
CA VAL A 356 -11.79 -12.98 -11.39
C VAL A 356 -11.47 -11.96 -12.47
N ASN A 357 -12.20 -12.02 -13.58
CA ASN A 357 -12.25 -10.93 -14.54
C ASN A 357 -13.21 -9.84 -14.03
N LEU A 358 -12.63 -8.71 -13.64
CA LEU A 358 -13.31 -7.60 -12.99
C LEU A 358 -14.25 -6.82 -13.93
N LEU A 359 -14.01 -6.90 -15.23
CA LEU A 359 -14.79 -6.17 -16.23
C LEU A 359 -16.10 -6.90 -16.52
N THR A 360 -16.06 -8.24 -16.55
CA THR A 360 -17.22 -9.09 -16.86
C THR A 360 -17.97 -9.59 -15.63
N ALA A 361 -17.47 -9.36 -14.42
CA ALA A 361 -18.16 -9.74 -13.20
C ALA A 361 -19.52 -9.03 -13.07
N VAL A 362 -20.55 -9.81 -12.76
CA VAL A 362 -21.95 -9.38 -12.56
C VAL A 362 -22.35 -9.70 -11.11
N ALA A 363 -23.25 -8.90 -10.53
CA ALA A 363 -23.79 -9.18 -9.21
C ALA A 363 -24.65 -10.46 -9.29
N GLU A 364 -24.40 -11.42 -8.41
CA GLU A 364 -25.33 -12.54 -8.21
C GLU A 364 -26.63 -11.97 -7.62
N GLN A 365 -27.77 -12.27 -8.26
CA GLN A 365 -29.10 -11.77 -7.88
C GLN A 365 -29.59 -12.31 -6.53
#